data_AF-A0A961S5S1-F1
#
_entry.id   AF-A0A961S5S1-F1
#
_cell.length_a   1.000
_cell.length_b   1.000
_cell.length_c   1.000
_cell.angle_alpha   90.00
_cell.angle_beta   90.00
_cell.angle_gamma   90.00
#
_symmetry.space_group_name_H-M   'P 1'
#
loop_
_entity.id
_entity.type
_entity.pdbx_description
1 polymer ?
#
loop_
_entity_poly.entity_id
_entity_poly.type
_entity_poly.pdbx_seq_one_letter_code
_entity_poly.pdbx_strand_id
1 'polypeptide(L)'
;RNGPGTVGLPVVCGGVPVATGDIVVGDRDGVVVVPFDRIDATRERLAAVRKAEAEFAEKVKNGLAEVGFVAELLASDRIRHIDN
;
A
#
# COMPACT_ATOMS: atom_id res chain seq x y z
N ARG A 1 -9.53 24.02 -25.92
CA ARG A 1 -10.69 23.64 -26.78
C ARG A 1 -11.22 22.35 -26.17
N ASN A 2 -12.28 22.38 -25.37
CA ASN A 2 -12.77 21.19 -24.67
C ASN A 2 -13.89 20.59 -25.54
N GLY A 3 -13.58 19.45 -26.17
CA GLY A 3 -14.59 18.65 -26.86
C GLY A 3 -15.63 18.11 -25.88
N PRO A 4 -16.64 17.35 -26.35
CA PRO A 4 -17.62 16.75 -25.46
C PRO A 4 -16.93 15.90 -24.40
N GLY A 5 -17.16 16.23 -23.13
CA GLY A 5 -16.71 15.47 -21.98
C GLY A 5 -17.83 14.56 -21.47
N THR A 6 -17.46 13.45 -20.86
CA THR A 6 -18.41 12.52 -20.25
C THR A 6 -18.32 12.62 -18.74
N VAL A 7 -19.47 12.64 -18.06
CA VAL A 7 -19.58 12.64 -16.59
C VAL A 7 -20.17 11.31 -16.15
N GLY A 8 -19.63 10.73 -15.09
CA GLY A 8 -20.13 9.48 -14.50
C GLY A 8 -19.70 8.20 -15.24
N LEU A 9 -19.01 8.31 -16.38
CA LEU A 9 -18.41 7.15 -17.04
C LEU A 9 -17.05 6.80 -16.43
N PRO A 10 -16.66 5.52 -16.43
CA PRO A 10 -15.34 5.09 -15.98
C PRO A 10 -14.21 5.77 -16.77
N VAL A 11 -13.13 6.08 -16.08
CA VAL A 11 -11.91 6.69 -16.65
C VAL A 11 -10.67 5.97 -16.16
N VAL A 12 -9.54 6.20 -16.83
CA VAL A 12 -8.23 5.75 -16.34
C VAL A 12 -7.41 6.98 -15.94
N CYS A 13 -7.02 7.05 -14.68
CA CYS A 13 -6.24 8.14 -14.09
C CYS A 13 -4.93 7.57 -13.53
N GLY A 14 -3.78 8.04 -14.04
CA GLY A 14 -2.47 7.52 -13.58
C GLY A 14 -2.27 6.02 -13.82
N GLY A 15 -2.92 5.46 -14.85
CA GLY A 15 -2.91 4.02 -15.14
C GLY A 15 -3.89 3.19 -14.30
N VAL A 16 -4.64 3.82 -13.38
CA VAL A 16 -5.62 3.15 -12.51
C VAL A 16 -7.04 3.39 -13.03
N PRO A 17 -7.86 2.34 -13.23
CA PRO A 17 -9.27 2.52 -13.57
C PRO A 17 -10.04 3.07 -12.37
N VAL A 18 -10.88 4.07 -12.62
CA VAL A 18 -11.75 4.72 -11.62
C VAL A 18 -13.15 4.80 -12.19
N ALA A 19 -14.12 4.32 -11.42
CA ALA A 19 -15.52 4.37 -11.76
C ALA A 19 -16.32 5.20 -10.73
N THR A 20 -17.53 5.57 -11.13
CA THR A 20 -18.48 6.22 -10.23
C THR A 20 -18.78 5.30 -9.04
N GLY A 21 -18.61 5.82 -7.82
CA GLY A 21 -18.83 5.08 -6.57
C GLY A 21 -17.55 4.61 -5.89
N ASP A 22 -16.42 4.59 -6.59
CA ASP A 22 -15.13 4.24 -5.98
C ASP A 22 -14.70 5.32 -4.97
N ILE A 23 -14.00 4.88 -3.92
CA ILE A 23 -13.38 5.81 -2.96
C ILE A 23 -11.97 6.12 -3.44
N VAL A 24 -11.68 7.40 -3.64
CA VAL A 24 -10.33 7.89 -3.94
C VAL A 24 -9.77 8.57 -2.70
N VAL A 25 -8.60 8.12 -2.24
CA VAL A 25 -7.90 8.68 -1.07
C VAL A 25 -6.54 9.18 -1.53
N GLY A 26 -6.17 10.40 -1.13
CA GLY A 26 -4.86 10.97 -1.42
C GLY A 26 -4.20 11.55 -0.18
N ASP A 27 -2.89 11.35 -0.04
CA ASP A 27 -2.05 11.89 1.01
C ASP A 27 -0.72 12.41 0.42
N ARG A 28 0.33 12.52 1.26
CA ARG A 28 1.65 13.00 0.83
C ARG A 28 2.45 11.96 0.04
N ASP A 29 2.12 10.69 0.16
CA ASP A 29 2.84 9.58 -0.47
C ASP A 29 2.20 9.24 -1.82
N GLY A 30 0.90 9.47 -1.98
CA GLY A 30 0.25 9.36 -3.28
C GLY A 30 -1.27 9.32 -3.23
N VAL A 31 -1.85 8.62 -4.21
CA VAL A 31 -3.30 8.44 -4.37
C VAL A 31 -3.61 6.96 -4.55
N VAL A 32 -4.65 6.48 -3.88
CA VAL A 32 -5.17 5.12 -3.98
C VAL A 32 -6.66 5.14 -4.31
N VAL A 33 -7.11 4.14 -5.06
CA VAL A 33 -8.51 3.95 -5.43
C VAL A 33 -8.99 2.64 -4.83
N VAL A 34 -10.07 2.70 -4.05
CA VAL A 34 -10.78 1.54 -3.50
C VAL A 34 -12.04 1.32 -4.33
N PRO A 35 -12.11 0.23 -5.13
CA PRO A 35 -13.29 -0.10 -5.91
C PRO A 35 -14.53 -0.25 -5.03
N PHE A 36 -15.70 0.18 -5.53
CA PHE A 36 -16.96 0.15 -4.78
C PHE A 36 -17.26 -1.22 -4.15
N ASP A 37 -17.05 -2.30 -4.89
CA ASP A 37 -17.29 -3.69 -4.46
C ASP A 37 -16.30 -4.18 -3.39
N ARG A 38 -15.20 -3.46 -3.15
CA ARG A 38 -14.17 -3.80 -2.16
C ARG A 38 -14.19 -2.92 -0.92
N ILE A 39 -15.09 -1.94 -0.84
CA ILE A 39 -15.13 -0.99 0.28
C ILE A 39 -15.29 -1.74 1.61
N ASP A 40 -16.25 -2.66 1.70
CA ASP A 40 -16.52 -3.38 2.96
C ASP A 40 -15.35 -4.27 3.37
N ALA A 41 -14.81 -5.07 2.44
CA ALA A 41 -13.65 -5.93 2.71
C ALA A 41 -12.41 -5.12 3.11
N THR A 42 -12.22 -3.93 2.51
CA THR A 42 -11.13 -3.02 2.87
C THR A 42 -11.35 -2.50 4.29
N ARG A 43 -12.56 -2.04 4.61
CA ARG A 43 -12.92 -1.53 5.94
C ARG A 43 -12.69 -2.58 7.04
N GLU A 44 -13.09 -3.82 6.82
CA GLU A 44 -12.90 -4.91 7.77
C GLU A 44 -11.41 -5.19 8.06
N ARG A 45 -10.54 -5.06 7.06
CA ARG A 45 -9.09 -5.25 7.22
C ARG A 45 -8.37 -4.09 7.92
N LEU A 46 -8.93 -2.88 7.93
CA LEU A 46 -8.25 -1.69 8.47
C LEU A 46 -7.77 -1.86 9.91
N ALA A 47 -8.59 -2.49 10.77
CA ALA A 47 -8.23 -2.69 12.17
C ALA A 47 -7.00 -3.61 12.33
N ALA A 48 -6.94 -4.69 11.55
CA ALA A 48 -5.82 -5.62 11.58
C ALA A 48 -4.53 -4.99 11.06
N VAL A 49 -4.62 -4.22 9.97
CA VAL A 49 -3.47 -3.50 9.39
C VAL A 49 -2.93 -2.47 10.39
N ARG A 50 -3.79 -1.63 10.97
CA ARG A 50 -3.37 -0.62 11.96
C ARG A 50 -2.70 -1.24 13.19
N LYS A 51 -3.21 -2.39 13.66
CA LYS A 51 -2.60 -3.12 14.77
C LYS A 51 -1.20 -3.63 14.39
N ALA A 52 -1.06 -4.24 13.21
CA ALA A 52 0.22 -4.76 12.73
C ALA A 52 1.25 -3.62 12.55
N GLU A 53 0.84 -2.47 12.02
CA GLU A 53 1.69 -1.28 11.88
C GLU A 53 2.14 -0.73 13.23
N ALA A 54 1.23 -0.62 14.20
CA ALA A 54 1.57 -0.16 15.55
C ALA A 54 2.54 -1.11 16.27
N GLU A 55 2.29 -2.43 16.20
CA GLU A 55 3.20 -3.43 16.77
C GLU A 55 4.57 -3.41 16.10
N PHE A 56 4.61 -3.21 14.78
CA PHE A 56 5.85 -3.09 14.03
C PHE A 56 6.62 -1.82 14.42
N ALA A 57 5.95 -0.68 14.52
CA ALA A 57 6.54 0.58 14.95
C ALA A 57 7.15 0.48 16.35
N GLU A 58 6.48 -0.18 17.29
CA GLU A 58 7.03 -0.42 18.63
C GLU A 58 8.27 -1.33 18.59
N LYS A 59 8.28 -2.38 17.75
CA LYS A 59 9.48 -3.22 17.58
C LYS A 59 10.65 -2.42 17.03
N VAL A 60 10.43 -1.59 16.02
CA VAL A 60 11.46 -0.71 15.44
C VAL A 60 11.99 0.26 16.50
N LYS A 61 11.10 0.89 17.28
CA LYS A 61 11.47 1.79 18.38
C LYS A 61 12.31 1.08 19.45
N ASN A 62 12.05 -0.20 19.70
CA ASN A 62 12.80 -1.04 20.64
C ASN A 62 14.06 -1.68 20.05
N GLY A 63 14.51 -1.26 18.85
CA GLY A 63 15.79 -1.66 18.28
C GLY A 63 15.74 -2.82 17.30
N LEU A 64 14.56 -3.16 16.75
CA LEU A 64 14.48 -4.10 15.63
C LEU A 64 15.16 -3.51 14.40
N ALA A 65 16.37 -3.98 14.11
CA ALA A 65 17.17 -3.57 12.94
C ALA A 65 16.98 -4.50 11.72
N GLU A 66 16.69 -5.78 11.96
CA GLU A 66 16.52 -6.78 10.91
C GLU A 66 15.17 -7.48 11.06
N VAL A 67 14.38 -7.44 9.99
CA VAL A 67 13.12 -8.20 9.87
C VAL A 67 13.44 -9.66 9.59
N GLY A 68 12.67 -10.59 10.15
CA GLY A 68 13.00 -12.03 10.13
C GLY A 68 13.35 -12.60 8.75
N PHE A 69 12.60 -12.23 7.70
CA PHE A 69 12.90 -12.71 6.35
C PHE A 69 14.22 -12.14 5.78
N VAL A 70 14.60 -10.92 6.18
CA VAL A 70 15.87 -10.30 5.80
C VAL A 70 17.01 -11.01 6.51
N ALA A 71 16.86 -11.28 7.81
CA ALA A 71 17.84 -12.07 8.56
C ALA A 71 18.03 -13.48 7.96
N GLU A 72 16.94 -14.16 7.59
CA GLU A 72 16.99 -15.45 6.90
C GLU A 72 17.69 -15.36 5.54
N LEU A 73 17.41 -14.31 4.76
CA LEU A 73 18.05 -14.10 3.47
C LEU A 73 19.55 -13.80 3.64
N LEU A 74 19.92 -12.96 4.62
CA LEU A 74 21.32 -12.67 4.96
C LEU A 74 22.07 -13.92 5.42
N ALA A 75 21.39 -14.83 6.13
CA ALA A 75 21.95 -16.11 6.55
C ALA A 75 21.97 -17.17 5.43
N SER A 76 21.32 -16.92 4.29
CA SER A 76 21.26 -17.87 3.18
C SER A 76 22.54 -17.85 2.33
N ASP A 77 22.74 -18.91 1.56
CA ASP A 77 23.80 -19.04 0.55
C ASP A 77 23.64 -18.08 -0.64
N ARG A 78 22.57 -17.29 -0.68
CA ARG A 78 22.25 -16.34 -1.74
C ARG A 78 22.89 -14.97 -1.55
N ILE A 79 23.48 -14.69 -0.39
CA ILE A 79 24.12 -13.42 -0.07
C ILE A 79 25.63 -13.62 0.08
N ARG A 80 26.41 -12.76 -0.55
CA ARG A 80 27.86 -12.66 -0.37
C ARG A 80 28.18 -11.34 0.29
N HIS A 81 28.77 -11.38 1.48
CA HIS A 81 29.30 -10.20 2.15
C HIS A 81 30.63 -9.80 1.50
N ILE A 82 30.78 -8.51 1.17
CA ILE A 82 32.02 -7.92 0.64
C ILE A 82 32.35 -6.73 1.55
N ASP A 83 33.41 -6.86 2.33
CA ASP A 83 33.98 -5.77 3.11
C ASP A 83 35.05 -5.06 2.28
N ASN A 84 35.10 -3.73 2.36
CA ASN A 84 36.01 -2.86 1.60
C ASN A 84 37.14 -2.35 2.50
#